data_AF-A0A9P9QZC0-F1
#
_entry.id   AF-A0A9P9QZC0-F1
#
_cell.length_a   1.000
_cell.length_b   1.000
_cell.length_c   1.000
_cell.angle_alpha   90.00
_cell.angle_beta   90.00
_cell.angle_gamma   90.00
#
_symmetry.space_group_name_H-M   'P 1'
#
loop_
_entity.id
_entity.type
_entity.pdbx_description
1 polymer ?
#
loop_
_entity_poly.entity_id
_entity_poly.type
_entity_poly.pdbx_seq_one_letter_code
_entity_poly.pdbx_strand_id
1 'polypeptide(L)'
;MATTWPQVAAWPNDPREHAAYLSDYLRKALVYIDSAGDQPVPKPLVKTMIAAMSVLISKFQNTPDLSAVVQAITTIQSDLKTTAETVQSTAIKVQQNTITQQHMATL
;
A
#
# COMPACT_ATOMS: atom_id res chain seq x y z
N MET A 1 19.04 28.51 30.29
CA MET A 1 17.66 27.99 30.15
C MET A 1 17.76 26.57 29.60
N ALA A 2 17.07 25.59 30.17
CA ALA A 2 17.10 24.23 29.66
C ALA A 2 16.31 24.19 28.34
N THR A 3 17.00 24.00 27.22
CA THR A 3 16.38 23.82 25.91
C THR A 3 15.50 22.57 25.96
N THR A 4 14.22 22.69 25.62
CA THR A 4 13.27 21.59 25.74
C THR A 4 13.42 20.63 24.56
N TRP A 5 13.62 19.35 24.87
CA TRP A 5 13.62 18.26 23.90
C TRP A 5 12.30 18.20 23.12
N PRO A 6 12.27 17.57 21.94
CA PRO A 6 11.03 17.35 21.20
C PRO A 6 10.00 16.68 22.09
N GLN A 7 8.81 17.26 22.16
CA GLN A 7 7.72 16.71 22.96
C GLN A 7 7.20 15.42 22.31
N VAL A 8 6.99 14.41 23.14
CA VAL A 8 6.37 13.16 22.72
C VAL A 8 4.87 13.39 22.65
N ALA A 9 4.29 13.30 21.46
CA ALA A 9 2.84 13.23 21.29
C ALA A 9 2.36 11.78 21.26
N ALA A 10 1.04 11.59 21.33
CA ALA A 10 0.45 10.28 21.09
C ALA A 10 0.81 9.78 19.68
N TRP A 11 1.32 8.55 19.60
CA TRP A 11 1.72 7.94 18.33
C TRP A 11 0.51 7.58 17.48
N PRO A 12 0.53 7.87 16.16
CA PRO A 12 -0.56 7.50 15.26
C PRO A 12 -0.74 5.98 15.14
N ASN A 13 -1.99 5.58 14.84
CA ASN A 13 -2.34 4.19 14.58
C ASN A 13 -2.03 3.77 13.14
N ASP A 14 -2.23 4.63 12.16
CA ASP A 14 -1.92 4.35 10.76
C ASP A 14 -0.39 4.19 10.56
N PRO A 15 0.08 3.14 9.85
CA PRO A 15 1.52 2.92 9.66
C PRO A 15 2.23 4.06 8.93
N ARG A 16 1.59 4.69 7.94
CA ARG A 16 2.20 5.78 7.16
C ARG A 16 2.27 7.05 7.98
N GLU A 17 1.20 7.40 8.69
CA GLU A 17 1.20 8.53 9.62
C GLU A 17 2.22 8.34 10.74
N HIS A 18 2.31 7.14 11.30
CA HIS A 18 3.30 6.81 12.31
C HIS A 18 4.72 6.98 11.78
N ALA A 19 5.01 6.48 10.58
CA ALA A 19 6.32 6.63 9.94
C ALA A 19 6.68 8.11 9.70
N ALA A 20 5.73 8.92 9.21
CA ALA A 20 5.92 10.34 9.00
C ALA A 20 6.19 11.09 10.31
N TYR A 21 5.40 10.81 11.35
CA TYR A 21 5.56 11.42 12.66
C TYR A 21 6.89 11.03 13.32
N LEU A 22 7.25 9.74 13.26
CA LEU A 22 8.52 9.23 13.76
C LEU A 22 9.70 9.86 13.01
N SER A 23 9.62 10.00 11.68
CA SER A 23 10.66 10.64 10.88
C SER A 23 10.89 12.10 11.30
N ASP A 24 9.82 12.89 11.44
CA ASP A 24 9.94 14.28 11.89
C ASP A 24 10.48 14.37 13.33
N TYR A 25 10.01 13.51 14.22
CA TYR A 25 10.50 13.42 15.59
C TYR A 25 11.99 13.09 15.66
N LEU A 26 12.45 12.08 14.91
CA LEU A 26 13.85 11.67 14.84
C LEU A 26 14.72 12.76 14.23
N ARG A 27 14.25 13.45 13.19
CA ARG A 27 14.97 14.57 12.58
C ARG A 27 15.16 15.71 13.57
N LYS A 28 14.12 16.06 14.32
CA LYS A 28 14.21 17.07 15.39
C LYS A 28 15.20 16.59 16.47
N ALA A 29 15.04 15.36 16.96
CA ALA A 29 15.93 14.80 17.98
C ALA A 29 17.41 14.79 17.54
N LEU A 30 17.70 14.49 16.28
CA LEU A 30 19.05 14.53 15.72
C LEU A 30 19.64 15.94 15.77
N VAL A 31 18.91 16.96 15.30
CA VAL A 31 19.35 18.36 15.38
C VAL A 31 19.64 18.77 16.83
N TYR A 32 18.81 18.33 17.78
CA TYR A 32 19.05 18.59 19.19
C TYR A 32 20.31 17.90 19.70
N ILE A 33 20.52 16.62 19.37
CA ILE A 33 21.72 15.87 19.76
C ILE A 33 22.98 16.53 19.20
N ASP A 34 22.98 16.91 17.92
CA ASP A 34 24.10 17.59 17.29
C ASP A 34 24.41 18.94 17.97
N SER A 35 23.37 19.65 18.41
CA SER A 35 23.52 20.92 19.13
C SER A 35 23.91 20.78 20.61
N ALA A 36 23.75 19.59 21.20
CA ALA A 36 23.93 19.35 22.63
C ALA A 36 25.41 19.12 23.02
N GLY A 37 26.30 18.89 22.04
CA GLY A 37 27.72 18.61 22.28
C GLY A 37 27.90 17.37 23.18
N ASP A 38 28.64 17.52 24.28
CA ASP A 38 28.90 16.44 25.24
C ASP A 38 27.75 16.19 26.25
N GLN A 39 26.61 16.89 26.12
CA GLN A 39 25.49 16.65 27.02
C GLN A 39 24.86 15.26 26.77
N PRO A 40 24.52 14.53 27.84
CA PRO A 40 23.90 13.22 27.71
C PRO A 40 22.47 13.32 27.16
N VAL A 41 22.14 12.39 26.25
CA VAL A 41 20.79 12.25 25.70
C VAL A 41 19.82 11.72 26.78
N PRO A 42 18.61 12.29 26.93
CA PRO A 42 17.64 11.81 27.91
C PRO A 42 17.23 10.35 27.68
N LYS A 43 17.30 9.53 28.74
CA LYS A 43 16.81 8.14 28.70
C LYS A 43 15.35 8.00 28.23
N PRO A 44 14.41 8.87 28.64
CA PRO A 44 13.02 8.78 28.15
C PRO A 44 12.91 8.95 26.62
N LEU A 45 13.74 9.82 26.03
CA LEU A 45 13.78 10.03 24.58
C LEU A 45 14.20 8.74 23.86
N VAL A 46 15.30 8.12 24.29
CA VAL A 46 15.80 6.88 23.70
C VAL A 46 14.77 5.75 23.82
N LYS A 47 14.12 5.61 24.99
CA LYS A 47 13.05 4.63 25.21
C LYS A 47 11.88 4.84 24.25
N THR A 48 11.44 6.08 24.08
CA THR A 48 10.36 6.44 23.16
C THR A 48 10.73 6.11 21.71
N MET A 49 11.94 6.44 21.26
CA MET A 49 12.41 6.10 19.91
C MET A 49 12.38 4.59 19.69
N ILE A 50 12.92 3.81 20.62
CA ILE A 50 12.92 2.33 20.54
C ILE A 50 11.49 1.80 20.47
N ALA A 51 10.61 2.24 21.37
CA ALA A 51 9.22 1.78 21.40
C ALA A 51 8.47 2.11 20.10
N ALA A 52 8.59 3.34 19.59
CA ALA A 52 7.95 3.76 18.35
C ALA A 52 8.47 2.97 17.13
N MET A 53 9.80 2.79 17.02
CA MET A 53 10.40 1.97 15.97
C MET A 53 9.92 0.52 16.04
N SER A 54 9.88 -0.09 17.23
CA SER A 54 9.39 -1.45 17.42
C SER A 54 7.92 -1.58 16.99
N VAL A 55 7.06 -0.64 17.39
CA VAL A 55 5.64 -0.64 16.99
C VAL A 55 5.50 -0.51 15.47
N LEU A 56 6.27 0.38 14.84
CA LEU A 56 6.23 0.56 13.39
C LEU A 56 6.69 -0.71 12.66
N ILE A 57 7.80 -1.33 13.09
CA ILE A 57 8.30 -2.60 12.54
C ILE A 57 7.24 -3.69 12.68
N SER A 58 6.63 -3.83 13.85
CA SER A 58 5.56 -4.81 14.05
C SER A 58 4.37 -4.55 13.14
N LYS A 59 3.96 -3.30 12.91
CA LYS A 59 2.88 -2.97 11.97
C LYS A 59 3.21 -3.42 10.55
N PHE A 60 4.44 -3.18 10.08
CA PHE A 60 4.87 -3.63 8.75
C PHE A 60 4.96 -5.15 8.65
N GLN A 61 5.48 -5.82 9.66
CA GLN A 61 5.55 -7.30 9.69
C GLN A 61 4.17 -7.96 9.71
N ASN A 62 3.18 -7.32 10.33
CA ASN A 62 1.80 -7.81 10.40
C ASN A 62 0.93 -7.28 9.25
N THR A 63 1.47 -6.49 8.32
CA THR A 63 0.73 -6.07 7.14
C THR A 63 0.60 -7.27 6.20
N PRO A 64 -0.62 -7.72 5.86
CA PRO A 64 -0.81 -8.86 4.98
C PRO A 64 -0.18 -8.62 3.61
N ASP A 65 0.53 -9.62 3.08
CA ASP A 65 0.93 -9.60 1.67
C ASP A 65 -0.30 -9.80 0.78
N LEU A 66 -0.63 -8.79 -0.02
CA LEU A 66 -1.77 -8.80 -0.94
C LEU A 66 -1.36 -9.14 -2.38
N SER A 67 -0.09 -9.50 -2.63
CA SER A 67 0.42 -9.84 -3.96
C SER A 67 -0.40 -10.93 -4.65
N ALA A 68 -0.72 -12.01 -3.92
CA ALA A 68 -1.53 -13.12 -4.42
C ALA A 68 -2.96 -12.69 -4.78
N VAL A 69 -3.55 -11.77 -4.01
CA VAL A 69 -4.89 -11.23 -4.28
C VAL A 69 -4.87 -10.37 -5.54
N VAL A 70 -3.89 -9.48 -5.67
CA VAL A 70 -3.71 -8.64 -6.87
C VAL A 70 -3.49 -9.50 -8.11
N GLN A 71 -2.67 -10.53 -8.01
CA GLN A 71 -2.44 -11.48 -9.10
C GLN A 71 -3.73 -12.21 -9.50
N ALA A 72 -4.48 -12.73 -8.52
CA ALA A 72 -5.77 -13.39 -8.79
C ALA A 72 -6.76 -12.46 -9.48
N ILE A 73 -6.89 -11.21 -9.01
CA ILE A 73 -7.74 -10.19 -9.65
C ILE A 73 -7.30 -9.93 -11.09
N THR A 74 -5.99 -9.81 -11.33
CA THR A 74 -5.43 -9.57 -12.67
C THR A 74 -5.74 -10.73 -13.62
N THR A 75 -5.59 -11.97 -13.16
CA THR A 75 -5.95 -13.17 -13.93
C THR A 75 -7.44 -13.19 -14.26
N ILE A 76 -8.31 -12.97 -13.27
CA ILE A 76 -9.76 -12.93 -13.48
C ILE A 76 -10.15 -11.85 -14.51
N GLN A 77 -9.53 -10.67 -14.45
CA GLN A 77 -9.77 -9.60 -15.42
C GLN A 77 -9.36 -10.02 -16.84
N SER A 78 -8.23 -10.71 -16.99
CA SER A 78 -7.77 -11.25 -18.27
C SER A 78 -8.72 -12.31 -18.84
N ASP A 79 -9.17 -13.24 -17.99
CA ASP A 79 -10.08 -14.31 -18.37
C ASP A 79 -11.45 -13.77 -18.79
N LEU A 80 -11.96 -12.77 -18.05
CA LEU A 80 -13.21 -12.10 -18.39
C LEU A 80 -13.12 -11.36 -19.73
N LYS A 81 -12.00 -10.66 -19.99
CA LYS A 81 -11.78 -10.00 -21.27
C LYS A 81 -11.77 -11.01 -22.43
N THR A 82 -11.03 -12.10 -22.27
CA THR A 82 -10.94 -13.17 -23.28
C THR A 82 -12.31 -13.81 -23.53
N THR A 83 -13.08 -14.03 -22.46
CA THR A 83 -14.44 -14.58 -22.55
C THR A 83 -15.36 -13.62 -23.30
N ALA A 84 -15.31 -12.32 -23.00
CA ALA A 84 -16.11 -11.31 -23.69
C ALA A 84 -15.80 -11.24 -25.19
N GLU A 85 -14.52 -11.24 -25.55
CA GLU A 85 -14.06 -11.27 -26.96
C GLU A 85 -14.52 -12.55 -27.68
N THR A 86 -14.45 -13.70 -27.00
CA THR A 86 -14.89 -14.99 -27.55
C THR A 86 -16.41 -15.01 -27.77
N VAL A 87 -17.19 -14.52 -26.80
CA VAL A 87 -18.65 -14.42 -26.90
C VAL A 87 -19.04 -13.48 -28.04
N GLN A 88 -18.40 -12.32 -28.16
CA GLN A 88 -18.64 -11.37 -29.24
C GLN A 88 -18.34 -11.99 -30.61
N SER A 89 -17.19 -12.63 -30.77
CA SER A 89 -16.79 -13.31 -32.02
C SER A 89 -17.77 -14.42 -32.39
N THR A 90 -18.22 -15.20 -31.40
CA THR A 90 -19.20 -16.28 -31.62
C THR A 90 -20.56 -15.73 -32.03
N ALA A 91 -21.04 -14.66 -31.39
CA ALA A 91 -22.30 -14.01 -31.75
C ALA A 91 -22.28 -13.51 -33.20
N ILE A 92 -21.19 -12.87 -33.63
CA ILE A 92 -21.01 -12.41 -35.02
C ILE A 92 -21.07 -13.58 -36.00
N LYS A 93 -20.36 -14.69 -35.72
CA LYS A 93 -20.37 -15.89 -36.57
C LYS A 93 -21.76 -16.53 -36.68
N VAL A 94 -22.50 -16.62 -35.58
CA VAL A 94 -23.86 -17.16 -35.57
C VAL A 94 -24.80 -16.29 -36.41
N GLN A 95 -24.68 -14.97 -36.31
CA GLN A 95 -25.48 -14.05 -37.11
C GLN A 95 -25.18 -14.21 -38.62
N GLN A 96 -23.90 -14.29 -39.00
CA GLN A 96 -23.49 -14.50 -40.39
C GLN A 96 -23.99 -15.83 -40.96
N ASN A 97 -23.87 -16.92 -40.20
CA ASN A 97 -24.38 -18.24 -40.61
C ASN A 97 -25.90 -18.21 -40.82
N THR A 98 -26.64 -17.55 -39.93
CA THR A 98 -28.10 -17.39 -40.06
C THR A 98 -28.48 -16.65 -41.35
N ILE A 99 -27.83 -15.52 -41.62
CA ILE A 99 -28.06 -14.74 -42.86
C ILE A 99 -27.76 -15.59 -44.10
N THR A 100 -26.67 -16.36 -44.08
CA THR A 100 -26.26 -17.22 -45.19
C THR A 100 -27.29 -18.33 -45.46
N GLN A 101 -27.79 -18.98 -44.40
CA GLN A 101 -28.85 -20.00 -44.52
C GLN A 101 -30.16 -19.41 -45.05
N GLN A 102 -30.57 -18.23 -44.60
CA GLN A 102 -31.76 -17.55 -45.11
C GLN A 102 -31.64 -17.24 -46.61
N HIS A 103 -30.48 -16.74 -47.06
CA HIS A 103 -30.26 -16.46 -48.48
C HIS A 103 -30.36 -17.73 -49.35
N MET A 104 -29.72 -18.82 -48.92
CA MET A 104 -29.78 -20.11 -49.63
C MET A 104 -31.20 -20.70 -49.71
N ALA A 105 -32.05 -20.47 -48.71
CA ALA A 105 -33.42 -20.98 -48.71
C ALA A 105 -34.38 -20.20 -49.63
N THR A 106 -33.95 -19.05 -50.17
CA THR A 106 -34.75 -18.18 -51.05
C THR A 106 -34.34 -18.23 -52.52
N LEU A 107 -33.32 -19.05 -52.86
CA LEU A 107 -32.87 -19.37 -54.21
C LEU A 107 -33.53 -20.66 -54.70
#